data_AF-A0AA92QB08-F1
#
_entry.id   AF-A0AA92QB08-F1
#
_cell.length_a   1.000
_cell.length_b   1.000
_cell.length_c   1.000
_cell.angle_alpha   90.00
_cell.angle_beta   90.00
_cell.angle_gamma   90.00
#
_symmetry.space_group_name_H-M   'P 1'
#
loop_
_entity.id
_entity.type
_entity.pdbx_description
1 polymer ?
#
loop_
_entity_poly.entity_id
_entity_poly.type
_entity_poly.pdbx_seq_one_letter_code
_entity_poly.pdbx_strand_id
1 'polypeptide(L)'
;MTLQLQRIVLGTPPLGRDGNTQREACGKTNDNMAALEAFANALADDVASLVGSVAMFACRTPPAGWLKANAAAVSRTTYARLHNVIGTTFGAGDGATTFNLPELRAEFWRGWDDGRGVDSGRAFGSSQVQAMSAHQHRMPIGFDGSNLFGWGDSSVTPIFGSEVQSGVLRVVGSVTQSGGAARIAYTDAFGGGVSGETRPRNVALLACIKY
;
A
#
# COMPACT_ATOMS: atom_id res chain seq x y z
N MET A 1 -1.60 41.14 27.35
CA MET A 1 -2.71 41.06 26.39
C MET A 1 -3.82 40.31 27.09
N THR A 2 -4.75 41.04 27.70
CA THR A 2 -5.62 40.54 28.78
C THR A 2 -7.04 40.42 28.23
N LEU A 3 -7.56 39.20 28.12
CA LEU A 3 -8.92 38.91 27.70
C LEU A 3 -9.89 39.35 28.81
N GLN A 4 -10.64 40.42 28.56
CA GLN A 4 -11.74 40.86 29.43
C GLN A 4 -12.95 39.95 29.22
N LEU A 5 -13.28 39.15 30.23
CA LEU A 5 -14.56 38.45 30.31
C LEU A 5 -15.69 39.47 30.43
N GLN A 6 -16.48 39.65 29.37
CA GLN A 6 -17.76 40.33 29.47
C GLN A 6 -18.76 39.44 30.19
N ARG A 7 -19.09 39.87 31.41
CA ARG A 7 -20.11 39.27 32.27
C ARG A 7 -21.48 39.43 31.61
N ILE A 8 -22.10 38.33 31.18
CA ILE A 8 -23.49 38.32 30.73
C ILE A 8 -24.37 38.58 31.96
N VAL A 9 -24.91 39.78 32.07
CA VAL A 9 -25.96 40.10 33.04
C VAL A 9 -27.26 39.51 32.50
N LEU A 10 -27.67 38.36 33.04
CA LEU A 10 -29.02 37.83 32.84
C LEU A 10 -29.98 38.68 33.69
N GLY A 11 -30.35 39.85 33.19
CA GLY A 11 -31.54 40.53 33.68
C GLY A 11 -32.73 39.62 33.39
N THR A 12 -33.47 39.21 34.42
CA THR A 12 -34.74 38.52 34.23
C THR A 12 -35.65 39.43 33.42
N PRO A 13 -36.02 39.06 32.18
CA PRO A 13 -36.84 39.93 31.36
C PRO A 13 -38.21 40.06 32.03
N PRO A 14 -38.83 41.26 32.02
CA PRO A 14 -40.24 41.34 32.32
C PRO A 14 -40.97 40.44 31.33
N LEU A 15 -41.96 39.69 31.80
CA LEU A 15 -42.87 38.87 30.98
C LEU A 15 -43.81 39.75 30.13
N GLY A 16 -43.26 40.77 29.47
CA GLY A 16 -43.90 41.56 28.44
C GLY A 16 -43.58 40.94 27.09
N ARG A 17 -44.55 40.21 26.53
CA ARG A 17 -44.50 39.64 25.18
C ARG A 17 -44.67 40.79 24.16
N ASP A 18 -43.71 41.71 24.07
CA ASP A 18 -43.71 42.61 22.92
C ASP A 18 -43.31 41.81 21.67
N GLY A 19 -44.00 42.04 20.56
CA GLY A 19 -43.80 41.25 19.35
C GLY A 19 -42.39 41.39 18.78
N ASN A 20 -41.67 42.46 19.13
CA ASN A 20 -40.35 42.77 18.58
C ASN A 20 -39.24 41.93 19.22
N THR A 21 -39.20 41.78 20.54
CA THR A 21 -38.19 40.94 21.20
C THR A 21 -38.34 39.45 20.84
N GLN A 22 -39.58 38.98 20.71
CA GLN A 22 -39.90 37.63 20.25
C GLN A 22 -39.48 37.41 18.78
N ARG A 23 -39.63 38.42 17.93
CA ARG A 23 -39.27 38.37 16.50
C ARG A 23 -37.76 38.42 16.29
N GLU A 24 -37.03 39.21 17.09
CA GLU A 24 -35.56 39.23 17.08
C GLU A 24 -34.95 37.94 17.61
N ALA A 25 -35.52 37.35 18.67
CA ALA A 25 -35.09 36.05 19.17
C ALA A 25 -35.35 34.93 18.15
N CYS A 26 -36.52 34.93 17.48
CA CYS A 26 -36.84 33.99 16.40
C CYS A 26 -35.90 34.16 15.20
N GLY A 27 -35.57 35.39 14.80
CA GLY A 27 -34.61 35.69 13.73
C GLY A 27 -33.22 35.12 14.01
N LYS A 28 -32.66 35.40 15.20
CA LYS A 28 -31.36 34.83 15.62
C LYS A 28 -31.38 33.30 15.68
N THR A 29 -32.52 32.71 16.07
CA THR A 29 -32.66 31.25 16.09
C THR A 29 -32.65 30.66 14.69
N ASN A 30 -33.33 31.30 13.72
CA ASN A 30 -33.32 30.87 12.32
C ASN A 30 -31.93 31.01 11.67
N ASP A 31 -31.23 32.11 11.94
CA ASP A 31 -29.86 32.32 11.45
C ASP A 31 -28.89 31.27 12.02
N ASN A 32 -29.03 30.94 13.32
CA ASN A 32 -28.24 29.89 13.95
C ASN A 32 -28.54 28.50 13.37
N MET A 33 -29.81 28.20 13.05
CA MET A 33 -30.18 26.93 12.41
C MET A 33 -29.62 26.84 10.99
N ALA A 34 -29.69 27.92 10.20
CA ALA A 34 -29.10 27.97 8.87
C ALA A 34 -27.57 27.80 8.91
N ALA A 35 -26.90 28.43 9.89
CA ALA A 35 -25.46 28.28 10.09
C ALA A 35 -25.08 26.85 10.50
N LEU A 36 -25.88 26.22 11.35
CA LEU A 36 -25.69 24.82 11.76
C LEU A 36 -25.85 23.86 10.59
N GLU A 37 -26.87 24.06 9.75
CA GLU A 37 -27.09 23.28 8.53
C GLU A 37 -25.93 23.44 7.55
N ALA A 38 -25.45 24.67 7.34
CA ALA A 38 -24.30 24.93 6.48
C ALA A 38 -23.04 24.23 6.98
N PHE A 39 -22.78 24.26 8.30
CA PHE A 39 -21.65 23.55 8.90
C PHE A 39 -21.79 22.02 8.77
N ALA A 40 -22.97 21.48 9.00
CA ALA A 40 -23.24 20.05 8.85
C ALA A 40 -23.02 19.58 7.40
N ASN A 41 -23.46 20.38 6.42
CA ASN A 41 -23.24 20.09 5.00
C ASN A 41 -21.76 20.13 4.62
N ALA A 42 -21.03 21.15 5.09
CA ALA A 42 -19.58 21.25 4.85
C ALA A 42 -18.82 20.02 5.39
N LEU A 43 -19.18 19.57 6.61
CA LEU A 43 -18.58 18.35 7.18
C LEU A 43 -18.96 17.10 6.38
N ALA A 44 -20.19 17.01 5.89
CA ALA A 44 -20.64 15.89 5.07
C ALA A 44 -19.88 15.80 3.73
N ASP A 45 -19.58 16.95 3.13
CA ASP A 45 -18.78 17.06 1.91
C ASP A 45 -17.31 16.70 2.15
N ASP A 46 -16.71 17.15 3.27
CA ASP A 46 -15.35 16.76 3.62
C ASP A 46 -15.24 15.24 3.81
N VAL A 47 -16.20 14.61 4.50
CA VAL A 47 -16.24 13.15 4.64
C VAL A 47 -16.53 12.46 3.30
N ALA A 48 -17.27 13.10 2.39
CA ALA A 48 -17.51 12.64 1.03
C ALA A 48 -16.22 12.52 0.22
N SER A 49 -15.36 13.54 0.33
CA SER A 49 -14.13 13.65 -0.45
C SER A 49 -13.15 12.51 -0.18
N LEU A 50 -13.29 11.85 0.98
CA LEU A 50 -12.46 10.72 1.40
C LEU A 50 -12.99 9.37 0.93
N VAL A 51 -14.18 9.28 0.32
CA VAL A 51 -14.69 8.00 -0.20
C VAL A 51 -13.72 7.46 -1.26
N GLY A 52 -13.38 6.17 -1.15
CA GLY A 52 -12.35 5.54 -1.98
C GLY A 52 -10.92 5.65 -1.43
N SER A 53 -10.70 6.47 -0.38
CA SER A 53 -9.41 6.49 0.32
C SER A 53 -9.13 5.17 1.00
N VAL A 54 -7.85 4.79 1.05
CA VAL A 54 -7.38 3.57 1.70
C VAL A 54 -6.48 3.95 2.88
N ALA A 55 -6.70 3.31 4.02
CA ALA A 55 -5.91 3.54 5.23
C ALA A 55 -5.61 2.24 5.97
N MET A 56 -4.55 2.28 6.78
CA MET A 56 -4.13 1.18 7.65
C MET A 56 -4.58 1.43 9.08
N PHE A 57 -5.22 0.44 9.70
CA PHE A 57 -5.75 0.53 11.06
C PHE A 57 -5.08 -0.48 11.99
N ALA A 58 -4.76 -0.03 13.21
CA ALA A 58 -4.23 -0.90 14.27
C ALA A 58 -5.28 -1.78 14.95
N CYS A 59 -6.55 -1.70 14.54
CA CYS A 59 -7.64 -2.54 15.03
C CYS A 59 -7.89 -3.74 14.10
N ARG A 60 -8.55 -4.78 14.62
CA ARG A 60 -8.83 -6.03 13.88
C ARG A 60 -10.14 -5.98 13.06
N THR A 61 -11.00 -5.03 13.37
CA THR A 61 -12.31 -4.83 12.73
C THR A 61 -12.35 -3.43 12.13
N PRO A 62 -12.90 -3.24 10.91
CA PRO A 62 -13.04 -1.92 10.33
C PRO A 62 -13.85 -1.00 11.25
N PRO A 63 -13.40 0.24 11.47
CA PRO A 63 -14.23 1.25 12.09
C PRO A 63 -15.49 1.55 11.27
N ALA A 64 -16.48 2.20 11.89
CA ALA A 64 -17.68 2.64 11.19
C ALA A 64 -17.33 3.54 9.99
N GLY A 65 -17.99 3.30 8.85
CA GLY A 65 -17.72 4.04 7.60
C GLY A 65 -16.53 3.50 6.79
N TRP A 66 -15.93 2.38 7.19
CA TRP A 66 -14.85 1.70 6.47
C TRP A 66 -15.17 0.23 6.19
N LEU A 67 -14.68 -0.29 5.06
CA LEU A 67 -14.74 -1.70 4.69
C LEU A 67 -13.33 -2.30 4.67
N LYS A 68 -13.20 -3.62 4.88
CA LYS A 68 -11.92 -4.31 4.67
C LYS A 68 -11.56 -4.27 3.19
N ALA A 69 -10.30 -3.99 2.86
CA ALA A 69 -9.79 -4.15 1.50
C ALA A 69 -9.32 -5.60 1.28
N ASN A 70 -10.30 -6.51 1.12
CA ASN A 70 -10.10 -7.96 1.12
C ASN A 70 -10.75 -8.68 -0.09
N ALA A 71 -10.88 -7.99 -1.23
CA ALA A 71 -11.55 -8.48 -2.44
C ALA A 71 -13.00 -8.95 -2.27
N ALA A 72 -13.67 -8.59 -1.18
CA ALA A 72 -15.08 -8.92 -1.02
C ALA A 72 -15.93 -8.26 -2.10
N ALA A 73 -16.89 -9.01 -2.64
CA ALA A 73 -17.97 -8.45 -3.45
C ALA A 73 -18.98 -7.76 -2.52
N VAL A 74 -19.28 -6.49 -2.78
CA VAL A 74 -20.19 -5.68 -1.96
C VAL A 74 -21.27 -5.03 -2.83
N SER A 75 -22.41 -4.74 -2.22
CA SER A 75 -23.59 -4.20 -2.92
C SER A 75 -23.36 -2.80 -3.50
N ARG A 76 -23.67 -2.62 -4.79
CA ARG A 76 -23.65 -1.31 -5.48
C ARG A 76 -24.65 -0.32 -4.88
N THR A 77 -25.80 -0.80 -4.41
CA THR A 77 -26.84 0.06 -3.82
C THR A 77 -26.50 0.48 -2.40
N THR A 78 -25.99 -0.46 -1.59
CA THR A 78 -25.59 -0.16 -0.21
C THR A 78 -24.38 0.77 -0.15
N TYR A 79 -23.43 0.59 -1.07
CA TYR A 79 -22.17 1.35 -1.12
C TYR A 79 -22.07 2.20 -2.39
N ALA A 80 -23.15 2.89 -2.75
CA ALA A 80 -23.27 3.62 -4.01
C ALA A 80 -22.19 4.71 -4.20
N ARG A 81 -21.84 5.44 -3.13
CA ARG A 81 -20.79 6.47 -3.18
C ARG A 81 -19.44 5.86 -3.53
N LEU A 82 -19.08 4.75 -2.88
CA LEU A 82 -17.85 4.05 -3.17
C LEU A 82 -17.83 3.48 -4.58
N HIS A 83 -18.92 2.84 -5.00
CA HIS A 83 -19.06 2.32 -6.36
C HIS A 83 -18.91 3.42 -7.43
N ASN A 84 -19.44 4.62 -7.18
CA ASN A 84 -19.28 5.75 -8.10
C ASN A 84 -17.81 6.20 -8.24
N VAL A 85 -17.00 6.02 -7.19
CA VAL A 85 -15.58 6.42 -7.19
C VAL A 85 -14.68 5.34 -7.81
N ILE A 86 -14.83 4.07 -7.41
CA ILE A 86 -13.90 3.00 -7.84
C ILE A 86 -14.46 2.10 -8.95
N GLY A 87 -15.75 2.19 -9.24
CA GLY A 87 -16.44 1.36 -10.22
C GLY A 87 -16.16 -0.13 -10.01
N THR A 88 -15.73 -0.78 -11.09
CA THR A 88 -15.39 -2.20 -11.14
C THR A 88 -13.89 -2.44 -11.33
N THR A 89 -13.04 -1.45 -11.05
CA THR A 89 -11.57 -1.53 -11.23
C THR A 89 -10.97 -2.78 -10.57
N PHE A 90 -11.48 -3.17 -9.41
CA PHE A 90 -11.00 -4.33 -8.64
C PHE A 90 -11.83 -5.59 -8.85
N GLY A 91 -12.75 -5.57 -9.83
CA GLY A 91 -13.61 -6.68 -10.20
C GLY A 91 -15.08 -6.28 -10.28
N ALA A 92 -15.79 -6.89 -11.22
CA ALA A 92 -17.20 -6.58 -11.50
C ALA A 92 -18.19 -7.19 -10.49
N GLY A 93 -17.72 -7.96 -9.50
CA GLY A 93 -18.57 -8.76 -8.63
C GLY A 93 -19.35 -9.80 -9.43
N ASP A 94 -20.66 -9.84 -9.21
CA ASP A 94 -21.65 -10.62 -9.98
C ASP A 94 -21.98 -10.03 -11.36
N GLY A 95 -21.39 -8.88 -11.72
CA GLY A 95 -21.65 -8.17 -12.98
C GLY A 95 -22.90 -7.31 -12.99
N ALA A 96 -23.73 -7.33 -11.94
CA ALA A 96 -25.02 -6.64 -11.92
C ALA A 96 -25.25 -5.82 -10.64
N THR A 97 -25.24 -6.46 -9.48
CA THR A 97 -25.67 -5.85 -8.21
C THR A 97 -24.52 -5.58 -7.25
N THR A 98 -23.33 -6.11 -7.54
CA THR A 98 -22.14 -6.00 -6.69
C THR A 98 -20.92 -5.50 -7.46
N PHE A 99 -19.89 -5.12 -6.71
CA PHE A 99 -18.55 -4.78 -7.21
C PHE A 99 -17.52 -5.25 -6.18
N ASN A 100 -16.29 -5.50 -6.63
CA ASN A 100 -15.24 -5.98 -5.72
C ASN A 100 -14.46 -4.82 -5.12
N LEU A 101 -14.10 -4.98 -3.85
CA LEU A 101 -13.12 -4.13 -3.18
C LEU A 101 -11.69 -4.48 -3.63
N PRO A 102 -10.69 -3.61 -3.39
CA PRO A 102 -9.29 -3.98 -3.56
C PRO A 102 -8.89 -5.20 -2.71
N GLU A 103 -7.93 -5.99 -3.16
CA GLU A 103 -7.20 -6.97 -2.34
C GLU A 103 -5.88 -6.36 -1.88
N LEU A 104 -5.79 -5.93 -0.63
CA LEU A 104 -4.59 -5.28 -0.09
C LEU A 104 -3.98 -6.03 1.08
N ARG A 105 -4.49 -7.24 1.40
CA ARG A 105 -3.93 -8.05 2.48
C ARG A 105 -2.57 -8.57 2.03
N ALA A 106 -1.55 -8.28 2.83
CA ALA A 106 -0.16 -8.69 2.60
C ALA A 106 0.48 -8.10 1.32
N GLU A 107 -0.07 -7.02 0.77
CA GLU A 107 0.46 -6.33 -0.40
C GLU A 107 1.27 -5.07 0.00
N PHE A 108 2.29 -4.75 -0.79
CA PHE A 108 2.93 -3.45 -0.76
C PHE A 108 2.25 -2.50 -1.76
N TRP A 109 1.95 -1.29 -1.32
CA TRP A 109 1.35 -0.30 -2.20
C TRP A 109 2.45 0.43 -2.96
N ARG A 110 2.28 0.54 -4.28
CA ARG A 110 3.12 1.38 -5.13
C ARG A 110 2.30 2.56 -5.65
N GLY A 111 2.98 3.68 -5.88
CA GLY A 111 2.37 4.79 -6.63
C GLY A 111 2.04 4.32 -8.04
N TRP A 112 0.88 4.71 -8.55
CA TRP A 112 0.55 4.51 -9.96
C TRP A 112 1.38 5.49 -10.81
N ASP A 113 1.95 5.00 -11.91
CA ASP A 113 2.83 5.79 -12.78
C ASP A 113 2.11 6.99 -13.41
N ASP A 114 0.81 6.83 -13.74
CA ASP A 114 -0.05 7.87 -14.34
C ASP A 114 0.64 8.67 -15.47
N GLY A 115 1.37 7.96 -16.33
CA GLY A 115 2.04 8.54 -17.50
C GLY A 115 3.41 9.20 -17.21
N ARG A 116 3.95 9.08 -16.00
CA ARG A 116 5.30 9.58 -15.67
C ARG A 116 6.42 8.83 -16.43
N GLY A 117 6.19 7.58 -16.80
CA GLY A 117 7.12 6.77 -17.59
C GLY A 117 8.18 6.00 -16.78
N VAL A 118 8.07 5.94 -15.45
CA VAL A 118 8.98 5.18 -14.58
C VAL A 118 8.51 3.72 -14.42
N ASP A 119 7.20 3.51 -14.33
CA ASP A 119 6.56 2.18 -14.21
C ASP A 119 5.43 2.02 -15.25
N SER A 120 5.74 2.34 -16.51
CA SER A 120 4.78 2.45 -17.61
C SER A 120 4.11 1.14 -18.03
N GLY A 121 4.64 -0.01 -17.62
CA GLY A 121 4.10 -1.34 -17.92
C GLY A 121 3.02 -1.83 -16.95
N ARG A 122 2.50 -0.95 -16.08
CA ARG A 122 1.60 -1.31 -14.98
C ARG A 122 0.35 -0.43 -14.97
N ALA A 123 -0.81 -1.07 -15.19
CA ALA A 123 -2.10 -0.39 -15.18
C ALA A 123 -2.53 0.00 -13.75
N PHE A 124 -3.40 1.00 -13.64
CA PHE A 124 -4.04 1.36 -12.36
C PHE A 124 -4.75 0.13 -11.76
N GLY A 125 -4.55 -0.10 -10.47
CA GLY A 125 -5.13 -1.25 -9.75
C GLY A 125 -4.53 -2.63 -10.08
N SER A 126 -3.52 -2.72 -10.96
CA SER A 126 -2.90 -4.02 -11.31
C SER A 126 -1.95 -4.53 -10.22
N SER A 127 -2.04 -5.84 -9.93
CA SER A 127 -1.08 -6.52 -9.05
C SER A 127 0.21 -6.86 -9.77
N GLN A 128 1.27 -7.08 -9.00
CA GLN A 128 2.55 -7.56 -9.51
C GLN A 128 3.18 -8.49 -8.49
N VAL A 129 3.65 -9.65 -8.95
CA VAL A 129 4.39 -10.59 -8.11
C VAL A 129 5.76 -10.02 -7.74
N GLN A 130 6.34 -10.53 -6.66
CA GLN A 130 7.71 -10.19 -6.28
C GLN A 130 8.69 -10.48 -7.42
N ALA A 131 9.69 -9.62 -7.56
CA ALA A 131 10.77 -9.80 -8.52
C ALA A 131 12.09 -9.31 -7.90
N MET A 132 13.19 -9.90 -8.35
CA MET A 132 14.54 -9.42 -8.10
C MET A 132 15.17 -9.06 -9.45
N SER A 133 15.97 -8.00 -9.47
CA SER A 133 16.75 -7.70 -10.67
C SER A 133 17.75 -8.82 -10.91
N ALA A 134 17.93 -9.18 -12.17
CA ALA A 134 19.02 -10.05 -12.57
C ALA A 134 20.34 -9.40 -12.13
N HIS A 135 21.17 -10.17 -11.43
CA HIS A 135 22.48 -9.74 -11.01
C HIS A 135 23.43 -10.94 -11.03
N GLN A 136 24.73 -10.66 -11.00
CA GLN A 136 25.78 -11.68 -11.01
C GLN A 136 26.75 -11.39 -9.87
N HIS A 137 27.28 -12.46 -9.27
CA HIS A 137 28.36 -12.39 -8.31
C HIS A 137 29.65 -12.88 -8.96
N ARG A 138 30.76 -12.18 -8.72
CA ARG A 138 32.09 -12.69 -9.05
C ARG A 138 32.63 -13.42 -7.82
N MET A 139 32.58 -14.74 -7.84
CA MET A 139 33.27 -15.56 -6.86
C MET A 139 34.72 -15.82 -7.31
N PRO A 140 35.73 -15.37 -6.56
CA PRO A 140 37.10 -15.77 -6.81
C PRO A 140 37.28 -17.22 -6.32
N ILE A 141 37.54 -18.11 -7.27
CA ILE A 141 37.85 -19.53 -7.05
C ILE A 141 39.18 -19.84 -7.74
N GLY A 142 39.98 -20.70 -7.12
CA GLY A 142 41.25 -21.18 -7.65
C GLY A 142 41.11 -22.58 -8.24
N PHE A 143 42.01 -22.95 -9.16
CA PHE A 143 42.14 -24.30 -9.68
C PHE A 143 43.59 -24.76 -9.55
N ASP A 144 43.80 -26.00 -9.11
CA ASP A 144 45.07 -26.72 -9.21
C ASP A 144 44.78 -28.11 -9.79
N GLY A 145 45.20 -28.33 -11.05
CA GLY A 145 44.83 -29.51 -11.83
C GLY A 145 43.31 -29.69 -11.95
N SER A 146 42.80 -30.81 -11.43
CA SER A 146 41.37 -31.16 -11.43
C SER A 146 40.60 -30.67 -10.20
N ASN A 147 41.28 -30.00 -9.26
CA ASN A 147 40.70 -29.60 -7.97
C ASN A 147 40.26 -28.12 -7.98
N LEU A 148 39.18 -27.83 -7.23
CA LEU A 148 38.63 -26.48 -7.08
C LEU A 148 38.80 -25.96 -5.64
N PHE A 149 39.35 -24.76 -5.50
CA PHE A 149 39.72 -24.12 -4.22
C PHE A 149 39.02 -22.76 -4.04
N GLY A 150 38.86 -22.35 -2.78
CA GLY A 150 38.46 -21.00 -2.40
C GLY A 150 39.63 -20.04 -2.50
N TRP A 151 39.35 -18.78 -2.89
CA TRP A 151 40.40 -17.77 -2.91
C TRP A 151 40.93 -17.48 -1.51
N GLY A 152 42.23 -17.66 -1.30
CA GLY A 152 42.90 -17.47 -0.01
C GLY A 152 42.92 -18.73 0.87
N ASP A 153 42.33 -19.83 0.42
CA ASP A 153 42.54 -21.13 1.05
C ASP A 153 43.89 -21.67 0.56
N SER A 154 44.84 -21.82 1.48
CA SER A 154 46.05 -22.63 1.30
C SER A 154 45.81 -24.07 1.79
N SER A 155 44.55 -24.50 1.81
CA SER A 155 44.10 -25.74 2.41
C SER A 155 44.01 -26.83 1.35
N VAL A 156 44.43 -28.05 1.70
CA VAL A 156 44.46 -29.18 0.76
C VAL A 156 43.06 -29.78 0.53
N THR A 157 42.00 -29.13 1.01
CA THR A 157 40.62 -29.63 0.99
C THR A 157 39.79 -28.84 -0.02
N PRO A 158 39.40 -29.43 -1.16
CA PRO A 158 38.60 -28.74 -2.16
C PRO A 158 37.21 -28.38 -1.63
N ILE A 159 36.63 -27.27 -2.11
CA ILE A 159 35.33 -26.74 -1.66
C ILE A 159 34.18 -27.73 -1.93
N PHE A 160 34.25 -28.45 -3.04
CA PHE A 160 33.38 -29.59 -3.30
C PHE A 160 34.25 -30.84 -3.14
N GLY A 161 33.77 -31.81 -2.34
CA GLY A 161 34.41 -33.11 -2.23
C GLY A 161 34.69 -33.70 -3.62
N SER A 162 35.76 -34.50 -3.72
CA SER A 162 36.22 -35.09 -4.98
C SER A 162 35.05 -35.69 -5.76
N GLU A 163 34.86 -35.20 -6.99
CA GLU A 163 33.82 -35.53 -7.98
C GLU A 163 32.57 -34.63 -7.99
N VAL A 164 32.57 -33.61 -8.85
CA VAL A 164 31.34 -32.96 -9.32
C VAL A 164 31.04 -33.46 -10.73
N GLN A 165 30.08 -34.38 -10.83
CA GLN A 165 29.60 -34.93 -12.11
C GLN A 165 28.83 -33.84 -12.87
N SER A 166 29.38 -33.49 -14.04
CA SER A 166 28.93 -32.40 -14.92
C SER A 166 27.53 -32.64 -15.50
N GLY A 167 26.50 -32.08 -14.86
CA GLY A 167 25.15 -31.99 -15.42
C GLY A 167 24.41 -30.68 -15.15
N VAL A 168 24.93 -29.84 -14.24
CA VAL A 168 24.22 -28.63 -13.74
C VAL A 168 24.93 -27.32 -14.12
N LEU A 169 26.19 -27.39 -14.58
CA LEU A 169 27.03 -26.20 -14.77
C LEU A 169 27.11 -25.78 -16.26
N ARG A 170 26.35 -24.76 -16.68
CA ARG A 170 26.47 -24.15 -18.01
C ARG A 170 27.49 -23.01 -17.99
N VAL A 171 28.61 -23.18 -18.68
CA VAL A 171 29.68 -22.16 -18.79
C VAL A 171 29.38 -21.22 -19.96
N VAL A 172 29.28 -19.92 -19.70
CA VAL A 172 29.14 -18.87 -20.73
C VAL A 172 30.33 -17.90 -20.63
N GLY A 173 31.26 -17.99 -21.57
CA GLY A 173 32.43 -17.10 -21.72
C GLY A 173 33.67 -17.52 -20.90
N SER A 174 34.85 -17.49 -21.52
CA SER A 174 36.16 -17.65 -20.87
C SER A 174 37.09 -16.50 -21.26
N VAL A 175 37.91 -16.02 -20.31
CA VAL A 175 39.05 -15.14 -20.61
C VAL A 175 40.31 -15.90 -20.20
N THR A 176 41.11 -16.28 -21.20
CA THR A 176 42.38 -16.97 -21.00
C THR A 176 43.40 -15.99 -20.41
N GLN A 177 43.88 -16.23 -19.19
CA GLN A 177 45.23 -15.81 -18.83
C GLN A 177 46.16 -16.97 -19.15
N SER A 178 47.32 -16.66 -19.75
CA SER A 178 48.31 -17.61 -20.24
C SER A 178 48.49 -18.81 -19.30
N GLY A 179 48.24 -20.03 -19.79
CA GLY A 179 48.64 -21.28 -19.13
C GLY A 179 47.54 -22.22 -18.61
N GLY A 180 46.26 -21.87 -18.63
CA GLY A 180 45.21 -22.82 -18.21
C GLY A 180 43.79 -22.27 -18.33
N ALA A 181 42.83 -23.13 -18.69
CA ALA A 181 41.46 -22.73 -18.94
C ALA A 181 40.76 -22.22 -17.67
N ALA A 182 40.40 -20.94 -17.64
CA ALA A 182 39.53 -20.38 -16.61
C ALA A 182 38.08 -20.87 -16.80
N ARG A 183 37.54 -21.57 -15.80
CA ARG A 183 36.13 -21.98 -15.74
C ARG A 183 35.42 -21.14 -14.69
N ILE A 184 34.48 -20.28 -15.10
CA ILE A 184 33.66 -19.49 -14.18
C ILE A 184 32.39 -20.28 -13.88
N ALA A 185 32.17 -20.58 -12.59
CA ALA A 185 30.91 -21.10 -12.10
C ALA A 185 29.94 -19.93 -11.90
N TYR A 186 28.80 -19.97 -12.58
CA TYR A 186 27.66 -19.12 -12.25
C TYR A 186 26.69 -19.98 -11.45
N THR A 187 26.32 -19.55 -10.25
CA THR A 187 25.09 -20.02 -9.60
C THR A 187 23.98 -19.12 -10.12
N ASP A 188 23.21 -19.59 -11.08
CA ASP A 188 22.00 -18.91 -11.51
C ASP A 188 21.00 -18.90 -10.35
N ALA A 189 20.63 -17.71 -9.90
CA ALA A 189 19.58 -17.56 -8.91
C ALA A 189 18.25 -17.95 -9.55
N PHE A 190 17.59 -18.91 -8.91
CA PHE A 190 16.31 -19.51 -9.28
C PHE A 190 15.24 -18.48 -9.69
N GLY A 191 14.46 -18.83 -10.72
CA GLY A 191 13.22 -18.15 -11.09
C GLY A 191 12.10 -18.44 -10.08
N GLY A 192 12.11 -17.72 -8.95
CA GLY A 192 11.08 -17.81 -7.92
C GLY A 192 11.45 -16.97 -6.70
N GLY A 193 10.48 -16.25 -6.13
CA GLY A 193 10.73 -15.37 -4.99
C GLY A 193 11.20 -16.14 -3.75
N VAL A 194 12.50 -16.03 -3.45
CA VAL A 194 13.11 -16.63 -2.26
C VAL A 194 12.85 -15.75 -1.04
N SER A 195 12.04 -16.26 -0.10
CA SER A 195 11.84 -15.65 1.22
C SER A 195 12.96 -16.09 2.16
N GLY A 196 13.95 -15.20 2.35
CA GLY A 196 15.01 -15.33 3.35
C GLY A 196 16.02 -14.18 3.29
N GLU A 197 16.28 -13.66 2.09
CA GLU A 197 17.32 -12.65 1.84
C GLU A 197 16.75 -11.22 1.76
N THR A 198 15.69 -11.01 0.98
CA THR A 198 15.12 -9.68 0.72
C THR A 198 13.69 -9.58 1.22
N ARG A 199 13.50 -9.55 2.55
CA ARG A 199 12.21 -9.19 3.16
C ARG A 199 12.36 -7.92 3.99
N PRO A 200 11.73 -6.80 3.59
CA PRO A 200 11.64 -5.65 4.47
C PRO A 200 10.99 -6.05 5.79
N ARG A 201 11.54 -5.57 6.91
CA ARG A 201 10.81 -5.60 8.18
C ARG A 201 9.48 -4.89 7.99
N ASN A 202 8.39 -5.56 8.33
CA ASN A 202 7.04 -5.03 8.17
C ASN A 202 6.16 -5.42 9.37
N VAL A 203 5.10 -4.63 9.59
CA VAL A 203 4.06 -4.88 10.60
C VAL A 203 2.73 -4.96 9.87
N ALA A 204 1.96 -6.00 10.13
CA ALA A 204 0.65 -6.19 9.52
C ALA A 204 -0.44 -5.41 10.26
N LEU A 205 -1.05 -4.45 9.56
CA LEU A 205 -2.21 -3.69 10.01
C LEU A 205 -3.43 -4.01 9.12
N LEU A 206 -4.62 -3.60 9.54
CA LEU A 206 -5.84 -3.82 8.77
C LEU A 206 -5.97 -2.75 7.68
N ALA A 207 -5.83 -3.17 6.42
CA ALA A 207 -6.13 -2.32 5.27
C ALA A 207 -7.65 -2.17 5.10
N CYS A 208 -8.11 -0.92 5.05
CA CYS A 208 -9.51 -0.58 4.87
C CYS A 208 -9.70 0.50 3.81
N ILE A 209 -10.88 0.51 3.18
CA ILE A 209 -11.33 1.52 2.22
C ILE A 209 -12.56 2.25 2.75
N LYS A 210 -12.59 3.58 2.61
CA LYS A 210 -13.71 4.43 3.03
C LYS A 210 -14.86 4.30 2.03
N TYR A 211 -16.09 4.12 2.54
CA TYR A 211 -17.31 4.09 1.73
C TYR A 211 -18.28 5.23 2.03
#